data_AF-A0A6V8CCB0-F1
#
_entry.id   AF-A0A6V8CCB0-F1
#
_cell.length_a   1.000
_cell.length_b   1.000
_cell.length_c   1.000
_cell.angle_alpha   90.00
_cell.angle_beta   90.00
_cell.angle_gamma   90.00
#
_symmetry.space_group_name_H-M   'P 1'
#
loop_
_entity.id
_entity.type
_entity.pdbx_description
1 polymer ?
#
loop_
_entity_poly.entity_id
_entity_poly.type
_entity_poly.pdbx_seq_one_letter_code
_entity_poly.pdbx_strand_id
1 'polypeptide(L)'
;GNAIGYFGYAYYVENQATLSAFGVANDAVKGMGDTSESAVKPTESTVRDGSYQPLSRNLYMNVNNADWDKVDAFLDWAFSNDGQDEVGGVGYVSLNSQQMATMKSRLAAQGQY
;
A
#
# COMPACT_ATOMS: atom_id res chain seq x y z
N GLY A 1 28.75 13.25 -3.88
CA GLY A 1 27.80 13.32 -2.75
C GLY A 1 26.86 12.15 -2.83
N ASN A 2 26.26 11.74 -1.72
CA ASN A 2 25.26 10.67 -1.72
C ASN A 2 23.92 11.22 -2.25
N ALA A 3 23.25 10.46 -3.11
CA ALA A 3 21.93 10.81 -3.62
C ALA A 3 20.84 10.30 -2.67
N ILE A 4 19.70 11.00 -2.64
CA ILE A 4 18.51 10.62 -1.88
C ILE A 4 17.33 10.63 -2.86
N GLY A 5 16.45 9.64 -2.75
CA GLY A 5 15.26 9.52 -3.58
C GLY A 5 14.18 8.68 -2.90
N TYR A 6 12.96 8.75 -3.43
CA TYR A 6 11.82 7.96 -2.96
C TYR A 6 11.56 6.81 -3.93
N PHE A 7 11.43 5.60 -3.38
CA PHE A 7 11.17 4.39 -4.15
C PHE A 7 10.02 3.60 -3.50
N GLY A 8 9.33 2.79 -4.31
CA GLY A 8 8.41 1.78 -3.78
C GLY A 8 9.15 0.74 -2.96
N TYR A 9 8.49 0.18 -1.94
CA TYR A 9 9.10 -0.84 -1.06
C TYR A 9 9.59 -2.07 -1.82
N ALA A 10 8.81 -2.59 -2.77
CA ALA A 10 9.21 -3.73 -3.62
C ALA A 10 10.53 -3.45 -4.37
N TYR A 11 10.65 -2.27 -4.98
CA TYR A 11 11.88 -1.85 -5.66
C TYR A 11 13.08 -1.80 -4.70
N TYR A 12 12.89 -1.30 -3.48
CA TYR A 12 13.94 -1.31 -2.46
C TYR A 12 14.38 -2.74 -2.12
N VAL A 13 13.43 -3.66 -1.89
CA VAL A 13 13.72 -5.06 -1.56
C VAL A 13 14.54 -5.73 -2.66
N GLU A 14 14.21 -5.49 -3.93
CA GLU A 14 14.97 -6.04 -5.07
C GLU A 14 16.35 -5.40 -5.26
N ASN A 15 16.59 -4.20 -4.72
CA ASN A 15 17.80 -3.41 -4.96
C ASN A 15 18.60 -3.12 -3.67
N GLN A 16 18.46 -3.94 -2.62
CA GLN A 16 19.18 -3.74 -1.34
C GLN A 16 20.71 -3.82 -1.46
N ALA A 17 21.23 -4.36 -2.57
CA ALA A 17 22.67 -4.36 -2.86
C ALA A 17 23.21 -2.94 -3.15
N THR A 18 22.37 -2.02 -3.61
CA THR A 18 22.76 -0.66 -4.01
C THR A 18 22.02 0.44 -3.24
N LEU A 19 20.92 0.10 -2.58
CA LEU A 19 20.09 1.03 -1.83
C LEU A 19 20.13 0.76 -0.33
N SER A 20 20.09 1.84 0.45
CA SER A 20 19.85 1.80 1.90
C SER A 20 18.52 2.50 2.20
N ALA A 21 17.70 1.92 3.07
CA ALA A 21 16.47 2.56 3.54
C ALA A 21 16.67 3.31 4.86
N PHE A 22 16.11 4.53 4.92
CA PHE A 22 16.02 5.33 6.14
C PHE A 22 14.69 5.07 6.86
N GLY A 23 14.72 5.19 8.18
CA GLY A 23 13.51 5.23 8.97
C GLY A 23 12.84 6.60 8.88
N VAL A 24 11.52 6.63 8.96
CA VAL A 24 10.71 7.86 8.94
C VAL A 24 9.85 7.91 10.20
N ALA A 25 9.63 9.11 10.72
CA ALA A 25 8.73 9.35 11.83
C ALA A 25 7.32 9.68 11.31
N ASN A 26 6.30 9.36 12.11
CA ASN A 26 4.91 9.71 11.80
C ASN A 26 4.61 11.19 12.11
N ASP A 27 5.39 12.09 11.51
CA ASP A 27 5.23 13.52 11.62
C ASP A 27 5.31 14.12 10.23
N ALA A 28 4.17 14.57 9.71
CA ALA A 28 4.07 15.11 8.36
C ALA A 28 4.63 16.54 8.23
N VAL A 29 5.03 17.18 9.35
CA VAL A 29 5.43 18.58 9.40
C VAL A 29 6.89 18.74 9.81
N LYS A 30 7.36 17.98 10.79
CA LYS A 30 8.71 18.11 11.35
C LYS A 30 9.67 17.06 10.82
N GLY A 31 10.94 17.44 10.67
CA GLY A 31 12.01 16.51 10.34
C GLY A 31 12.43 15.66 11.54
N MET A 32 13.25 14.62 11.29
CA MET A 32 13.77 13.71 12.32
C MET A 32 14.54 14.39 13.46
N GLY A 33 15.05 15.61 13.25
CA GLY A 33 15.74 16.38 14.30
C GLY A 33 14.81 17.13 15.26
N ASP A 34 13.55 17.36 14.87
CA ASP A 34 12.61 18.25 15.58
C ASP A 34 11.36 17.51 16.11
N THR A 35 11.11 16.30 15.61
CA THR A 35 9.98 15.47 16.05
C THR A 35 10.32 14.65 17.30
N SER A 36 9.31 14.37 18.12
CA SER A 36 9.38 13.41 19.24
C SER A 36 8.96 12.00 18.83
N GLU A 37 8.44 11.83 17.61
CA GLU A 37 8.01 10.55 17.05
C GLU A 37 9.22 9.67 16.72
N SER A 38 9.09 8.36 16.96
CA SER A 38 10.17 7.41 16.68
C SER A 38 10.25 7.09 15.19
N ALA A 39 11.47 6.96 14.66
CA ALA A 39 11.68 6.50 13.30
C ALA A 39 11.31 5.01 13.17
N VAL A 40 10.45 4.70 12.21
CA VAL A 40 10.12 3.33 11.79
C VAL A 40 10.80 3.07 10.45
N LYS A 41 11.48 1.93 10.31
CA LYS A 41 12.06 1.49 9.03
C LYS A 41 11.04 0.75 8.17
N PRO A 42 11.18 0.79 6.83
CA PRO A 42 10.32 -0.01 5.97
C PRO A 42 10.71 -1.48 6.08
N THR A 43 9.74 -2.31 6.44
CA THR A 43 9.78 -3.77 6.43
C THR A 43 8.44 -4.26 5.93
N GLU A 44 8.36 -5.53 5.53
CA GLU A 44 7.07 -6.12 5.13
C GLU A 44 6.02 -5.97 6.23
N SER A 45 6.41 -6.19 7.50
CA SER A 45 5.50 -6.03 8.64
C SER A 45 5.05 -4.58 8.82
N THR A 46 5.98 -3.63 8.85
CA THR A 46 5.65 -2.22 9.13
C THR A 46 4.87 -1.54 8.02
N VAL A 47 5.02 -2.04 6.78
CA VAL A 47 4.17 -1.64 5.64
C VAL A 47 2.78 -2.28 5.77
N ARG A 48 2.72 -3.57 6.13
CA ARG A 48 1.46 -4.33 6.25
C ARG A 48 0.55 -3.86 7.36
N ASP A 49 1.10 -3.60 8.53
CA ASP A 49 0.34 -3.12 9.68
C ASP A 49 0.10 -1.59 9.65
N GLY A 50 0.69 -0.91 8.67
CA GLY A 50 0.54 0.52 8.47
C GLY A 50 1.29 1.39 9.49
N SER A 51 2.25 0.83 10.24
CA SER A 51 3.08 1.57 11.20
C SER A 51 4.21 2.37 10.54
N TYR A 52 4.61 2.06 9.31
CA TYR A 52 5.57 2.85 8.54
C TYR A 52 4.89 4.10 7.93
N GLN A 53 4.42 5.02 8.78
CA GLN A 53 3.75 6.26 8.38
C GLN A 53 4.71 7.44 8.25
N PRO A 54 4.45 8.42 7.36
CA PRO A 54 3.26 8.55 6.50
C PRO A 54 3.36 7.79 5.16
N LEU A 55 4.40 6.98 4.94
CA LEU A 55 4.70 6.40 3.63
C LEU A 55 3.97 5.09 3.32
N SER A 56 3.40 4.43 4.32
CA SER A 56 2.45 3.32 4.14
C SER A 56 1.11 3.90 3.71
N ARG A 57 0.73 3.63 2.46
CA ARG A 57 -0.51 4.15 1.87
C ARG A 57 -1.30 3.03 1.22
N ASN A 58 -2.62 3.12 1.34
CA ASN A 58 -3.51 2.30 0.54
C ASN A 58 -3.37 2.70 -0.94
N LEU A 59 -3.43 1.71 -1.82
CA LEU A 59 -3.68 1.95 -3.24
C LEU A 59 -5.18 1.96 -3.48
N TYR A 60 -5.64 2.94 -4.24
CA TYR A 60 -7.06 3.12 -4.54
C TYR A 60 -7.30 2.82 -6.02
N MET A 61 -8.34 2.04 -6.29
CA MET A 61 -8.91 1.91 -7.62
C MET A 61 -10.04 2.92 -7.75
N ASN A 62 -9.88 3.90 -8.63
CA ASN A 62 -10.89 4.91 -8.90
C ASN A 62 -11.75 4.44 -10.07
N VAL A 63 -13.04 4.23 -9.81
CA VAL A 63 -14.00 3.71 -10.78
C VAL A 63 -15.01 4.80 -11.11
N ASN A 64 -15.29 4.99 -12.40
CA ASN A 64 -16.45 5.76 -12.82
C ASN A 64 -17.69 4.88 -12.65
N ASN A 65 -18.59 5.22 -11.72
CA ASN A 65 -19.80 4.43 -11.48
C ASN A 65 -20.72 4.34 -12.71
N ALA A 66 -20.59 5.28 -13.68
CA ALA A 66 -21.33 5.20 -14.95
C ALA A 66 -20.84 4.07 -15.88
N ASP A 67 -19.66 3.51 -15.62
CA ASP A 67 -19.01 2.44 -16.40
C ASP A 67 -18.84 1.15 -15.58
N TRP A 68 -19.65 0.97 -14.54
CA TRP A 68 -19.50 -0.13 -13.58
C TRP A 68 -19.56 -1.52 -14.24
N ASP A 69 -20.46 -1.68 -15.20
CA ASP A 69 -20.66 -2.90 -16.00
C ASP A 69 -19.43 -3.33 -16.82
N LYS A 70 -18.46 -2.43 -17.03
CA LYS A 70 -17.22 -2.73 -17.75
C LYS A 70 -16.11 -3.23 -16.83
N VAL A 71 -16.22 -3.01 -15.52
CA VAL A 71 -15.13 -3.24 -14.56
C VAL A 71 -15.50 -4.22 -13.45
N ASP A 72 -16.78 -4.51 -13.24
CA ASP A 72 -17.26 -5.36 -12.15
C ASP A 72 -16.60 -6.74 -12.12
N ALA A 73 -16.52 -7.43 -13.26
CA ALA A 73 -15.89 -8.74 -13.39
C ALA A 73 -14.39 -8.71 -13.07
N PHE A 74 -13.70 -7.64 -13.48
CA PHE A 74 -12.29 -7.46 -13.14
C PHE A 74 -12.11 -7.23 -11.64
N LEU A 75 -12.94 -6.38 -11.02
CA LEU A 75 -12.84 -6.09 -9.60
C LEU A 75 -13.19 -7.32 -8.76
N ASP A 76 -14.18 -8.12 -9.17
CA ASP A 76 -14.51 -9.38 -8.52
C ASP A 76 -13.33 -10.36 -8.56
N TRP A 77 -12.70 -10.52 -9.73
CA TRP A 77 -11.47 -11.30 -9.86
C TRP A 77 -10.32 -10.72 -9.03
N ALA A 78 -10.09 -9.40 -9.04
CA ALA A 78 -8.99 -8.76 -8.32
C ALA A 78 -9.09 -8.97 -6.80
N PHE A 79 -10.31 -9.08 -6.25
CA PHE A 79 -10.57 -9.36 -4.83
C PHE A 79 -10.85 -10.85 -4.53
N SER A 80 -10.66 -11.73 -5.51
CA SER A 80 -10.63 -13.19 -5.32
C SER A 80 -9.30 -13.64 -4.71
N ASN A 81 -9.19 -14.92 -4.34
CA ASN A 81 -7.92 -15.46 -3.85
C ASN A 81 -6.82 -15.36 -4.93
N ASP A 82 -7.13 -15.79 -6.16
CA ASP A 82 -6.18 -15.75 -7.28
C ASP A 82 -5.68 -14.32 -7.54
N GLY A 83 -6.58 -13.33 -7.54
CA GLY A 83 -6.20 -11.92 -7.71
C GLY A 83 -5.30 -11.40 -6.59
N GLN A 84 -5.53 -11.82 -5.34
CA GLN A 84 -4.68 -11.43 -4.21
C GLN A 84 -3.33 -12.15 -4.19
N ASP A 85 -3.25 -13.36 -4.72
CA ASP A 85 -1.99 -14.10 -4.90
C ASP A 85 -1.09 -13.38 -5.91
N GLU A 86 -1.64 -12.88 -7.01
CA GLU A 86 -0.91 -12.06 -7.99
C GLU A 86 -0.37 -10.75 -7.37
N VAL A 87 -1.16 -10.08 -6.52
CA VAL A 87 -0.73 -8.86 -5.80
C VAL A 87 0.47 -9.15 -4.90
N GLY A 88 0.43 -10.27 -4.17
CA GLY A 88 1.55 -10.71 -3.35
C GLY A 88 2.79 -11.08 -4.17
N GLY A 89 2.59 -11.69 -5.34
CA GLY A 89 3.66 -12.12 -6.25
C GLY A 89 4.54 -10.98 -6.78
N VAL A 90 4.02 -9.76 -6.86
CA VAL A 90 4.75 -8.57 -7.36
C VAL A 90 5.24 -7.64 -6.23
N GLY A 91 5.23 -8.10 -4.98
CA GLY A 91 5.81 -7.39 -3.85
C GLY A 91 4.93 -6.30 -3.23
N TYR A 92 3.64 -6.26 -3.58
CA TYR A 92 2.66 -5.49 -2.82
C TYR A 92 2.16 -6.29 -1.62
N VAL A 93 1.77 -5.56 -0.58
CA VAL A 93 1.17 -6.18 0.60
C VAL A 93 -0.31 -6.38 0.38
N SER A 94 -0.78 -7.63 0.42
CA SER A 94 -2.19 -7.97 0.29
C SER A 94 -3.04 -7.37 1.40
N LEU A 95 -4.31 -7.13 1.10
CA LEU A 95 -5.27 -6.58 2.05
C LEU A 95 -5.49 -7.53 3.24
N ASN A 96 -5.65 -6.97 4.44
CA ASN A 96 -6.10 -7.75 5.58
C ASN A 96 -7.60 -8.10 5.47
N SER A 97 -8.09 -8.98 6.34
CA SER A 97 -9.47 -9.49 6.29
C SER A 97 -10.53 -8.39 6.40
N GLN A 98 -10.28 -7.35 7.22
CA GLN A 98 -11.20 -6.22 7.38
C GLN A 98 -11.26 -5.34 6.12
N GLN A 99 -10.10 -5.06 5.53
CA GLN A 99 -10.02 -4.32 4.26
C GLN A 99 -10.69 -5.10 3.13
N MET A 100 -10.45 -6.41 3.04
CA MET A 100 -11.06 -7.28 2.04
C MET A 100 -12.59 -7.31 2.18
N ALA A 101 -13.11 -7.46 3.39
CA ALA A 101 -14.55 -7.42 3.64
C ALA A 101 -15.17 -6.07 3.23
N THR A 102 -14.47 -4.97 3.54
CA THR A 102 -14.89 -3.63 3.11
C THR A 102 -14.95 -3.52 1.59
N MET A 103 -13.93 -4.00 0.87
CA MET A 103 -13.90 -3.93 -0.60
C MET A 103 -15.01 -4.78 -1.24
N LYS A 104 -15.25 -5.99 -0.74
CA LYS A 104 -16.35 -6.85 -1.21
C LYS A 104 -17.72 -6.23 -0.97
N SER A 105 -17.92 -5.54 0.16
CA SER A 105 -19.16 -4.81 0.42
C SER A 105 -19.38 -3.67 -0.57
N ARG A 106 -18.32 -2.92 -0.92
CA ARG A 106 -18.38 -1.83 -1.90
C ARG A 106 -18.65 -2.32 -3.31
N LEU A 107 -18.06 -3.47 -3.67
CA LEU A 107 -18.30 -4.15 -4.94
C LEU A 107 -19.77 -4.57 -5.06
N ALA A 108 -20.33 -5.21 -4.03
CA ALA A 108 -21.73 -5.61 -3.99
C ALA A 108 -22.70 -4.41 -4.09
N ALA A 109 -22.29 -3.25 -3.56
CA ALA A 109 -23.06 -2.00 -3.65
C ALA A 109 -22.83 -1.21 -4.94
N GLN A 110 -22.09 -1.76 -5.91
CA GLN A 110 -21.74 -1.09 -7.17
C GLN A 110 -21.09 0.30 -7.00
N GLY A 111 -20.26 0.45 -5.97
CA GLY A 111 -19.63 1.73 -5.68
C GLY A 111 -20.55 2.78 -5.05
N GLN A 112 -21.78 2.40 -4.66
CA GLN A 112 -22.72 3.26 -3.93
C GLN A 112 -22.67 2.94 -2.43
N TYR A 113 -21.72 3.54 -1.71
CA TYR A 113 -21.45 3.26 -0.29
C TYR A 113 -21.13 4.51 0.51
#